data_AF-A0A8G2HXT2-F1
#
_entry.id   AF-A0A8G2HXT2-F1
#
_cell.length_a   1.000
_cell.length_b   1.000
_cell.length_c   1.000
_cell.angle_alpha   90.00
_cell.angle_beta   90.00
_cell.angle_gamma   90.00
#
_symmetry.space_group_name_H-M   'P 1'
#
loop_
_entity.id
_entity.type
_entity.pdbx_description
1 polymer ?
#
loop_
_entity_poly.entity_id
_entity_poly.type
_entity_poly.pdbx_seq_one_letter_code
_entity_poly.pdbx_strand_id
1 'polypeptide(L)' 'MLKKNQNEGVIVAVGTGRLLNDGTRVTPEVKEGDRVGVPTICWVQKFKRDNETYLILNEEDILAVIE' A
#
# COMPACT_ATOMS: atom_id res chain seq x y z
N MET A 1 -0.89 4.19 26.92
CA MET A 1 -2.06 3.67 26.16
C MET A 1 -1.90 4.08 24.71
N LEU A 2 -1.21 3.29 23.89
CA LEU A 2 -1.12 3.55 22.45
C LEU A 2 -2.46 3.15 21.83
N LYS A 3 -3.17 4.16 21.33
CA LYS A 3 -4.39 4.03 20.52
C LYS A 3 -4.03 3.10 19.37
N LYS A 4 -4.79 2.00 19.19
CA LYS A 4 -4.71 1.07 18.05
C LYS A 4 -4.35 1.85 16.77
N ASN A 5 -3.11 1.71 16.29
CA ASN A 5 -2.56 2.52 15.22
C ASN A 5 -3.45 2.37 13.98
N GLN A 6 -4.16 3.42 13.58
CA GLN A 6 -4.95 3.44 12.33
C GLN A 6 -4.05 3.49 11.08
N ASN A 7 -2.73 3.42 11.27
CA ASN A 7 -1.69 3.72 10.29
C ASN A 7 -0.98 2.44 9.84
N GLU A 8 -1.62 1.28 9.99
CA GLU A 8 -1.10 0.00 9.54
C GLU A 8 -2.14 -0.68 8.65
N GLY A 9 -1.65 -1.41 7.64
CA GLY A 9 -2.48 -2.19 6.72
C GLY A 9 -1.79 -3.48 6.31
N VAL A 10 -2.54 -4.37 5.66
CA VAL A 10 -2.01 -5.58 5.02
C VAL A 10 -2.18 -5.43 3.52
N ILE A 11 -1.14 -5.75 2.77
CA ILE A 11 -1.18 -5.73 1.31
C ILE A 11 -2.01 -6.93 0.82
N VAL A 12 -3.07 -6.64 0.08
CA VAL A 12 -3.98 -7.65 -0.49
C VAL A 12 -3.78 -7.86 -1.99
N ALA A 13 -3.08 -6.94 -2.66
CA ALA A 13 -2.75 -7.04 -4.08
C ALA A 13 -1.56 -6.13 -4.40
N VAL A 14 -0.70 -6.56 -5.32
CA VAL A 14 0.45 -5.77 -5.81
C VAL A 14 0.36 -5.62 -7.33
N GLY A 15 0.50 -4.39 -7.82
CA GLY A 15 0.53 -4.12 -9.25
C GLY A 15 1.82 -4.62 -9.92
N THR A 16 1.88 -4.58 -11.24
CA THR A 16 3.06 -5.03 -12.01
C THR A 16 4.32 -4.17 -11.83
N GLY A 17 4.28 -3.15 -10.98
CA GLY A 17 5.36 -2.17 -10.82
C GLY A 17 5.36 -1.04 -11.85
N ARG A 18 6.13 0.00 -11.55
CA ARG A 18 6.22 1.23 -12.36
C ARG A 18 6.90 0.94 -13.70
N LEU A 19 6.25 1.34 -14.80
CA LEU A 19 6.84 1.28 -16.15
C LEU A 19 7.83 2.44 -16.32
N LEU A 20 9.05 2.14 -16.74
CA LEU A 20 10.10 3.09 -17.06
C LEU A 20 10.06 3.48 -18.54
N ASN A 21 10.75 4.58 -18.88
CA ASN A 21 10.77 5.10 -20.26
C ASN A 21 11.45 4.14 -21.26
N ASP A 22 12.28 3.22 -20.77
CA ASP A 22 12.93 2.18 -21.57
C ASP A 22 12.04 0.95 -21.81
N GLY A 23 10.80 0.95 -21.29
CA GLY A 23 9.86 -0.14 -21.40
C GLY A 23 10.02 -1.24 -20.34
N THR A 24 11.00 -1.13 -19.45
CA THR A 24 11.18 -2.06 -18.32
C THR A 24 10.28 -1.68 -17.14
N ARG A 25 10.07 -2.62 -16.21
CA ARG A 25 9.28 -2.38 -15.00
C ARG A 25 10.17 -2.48 -13.78
N VAL A 26 9.98 -1.56 -12.84
CA VAL A 26 10.54 -1.66 -11.49
C VAL A 26 9.70 -2.64 -10.70
N THR A 27 10.28 -3.76 -10.31
CA THR A 27 9.62 -4.76 -9.48
C THR A 27 9.34 -4.17 -8.09
N PRO A 28 8.09 -4.27 -7.60
CA PRO A 28 7.77 -3.85 -6.24
C PRO A 28 8.58 -4.63 -5.19
N GLU A 29 9.04 -3.95 -4.15
CA GLU A 29 9.74 -4.57 -3.02
C GLU A 29 8.77 -5.25 -2.03
N VAL A 30 7.52 -4.80 -2.04
CA VAL A 30 6.45 -5.35 -1.20
C VAL A 30 5.71 -6.50 -1.87
N LYS A 31 5.13 -7.39 -1.06
CA LYS A 31 4.33 -8.54 -1.53
C LYS A 31 3.00 -8.65 -0.80
N GLU A 32 2.09 -9.41 -1.39
CA GLU A 32 0.82 -9.78 -0.74
C GLU A 32 1.08 -10.44 0.61
N GLY A 33 0.32 -10.04 1.62
CA GLY A 33 0.47 -10.49 3.00
C GLY A 33 1.43 -9.66 3.85
N ASP A 34 2.27 -8.80 3.26
CA ASP A 34 3.12 -7.91 4.05
C ASP A 34 2.24 -6.95 4.86
N ARG A 35 2.58 -6.81 6.15
CA ARG A 35 2.03 -5.76 7.00
C ARG A 35 2.88 -4.52 6.83
N VAL A 36 2.25 -3.38 6.60
CA VAL A 36 2.94 -2.13 6.27
C VAL A 36 2.40 -0.95 7.04
N GLY A 37 3.29 0.00 7.33
CA GLY A 37 2.93 1.31 7.83
C GLY A 37 2.43 2.19 6.70
N VAL A 38 1.23 2.74 6.85
CA VAL A 38 0.59 3.65 5.88
C VAL A 38 0.43 5.04 6.49
N PRO A 39 0.66 6.10 5.72
CA PRO A 39 0.54 7.46 6.21
C PRO A 39 -0.94 7.83 6.43
N THR A 40 -1.26 8.60 7.49
CA THR A 40 -2.60 9.13 7.70
C THR A 40 -2.80 10.36 6.82
N ILE A 41 -3.24 10.16 5.57
CA ILE A 41 -3.48 11.28 4.64
C ILE A 41 -4.89 11.25 4.09
N CYS A 42 -5.57 12.40 4.11
CA CYS A 42 -6.96 12.56 3.69
C CYS A 42 -7.20 12.35 2.19
N TRP A 43 -6.14 12.39 1.36
CA TRP A 43 -6.21 12.32 -0.10
C TRP A 43 -5.92 10.93 -0.68
N VAL A 44 -5.61 9.94 0.16
CA VAL A 44 -5.37 8.56 -0.33
C VAL A 44 -6.62 8.06 -1.03
N GLN A 45 -6.45 7.54 -2.26
CA GLN A 45 -7.55 7.00 -3.03
C GLN A 45 -8.15 5.78 -2.34
N LYS A 46 -9.48 5.75 -2.27
CA LYS A 46 -10.23 4.67 -1.64
C LYS A 46 -11.04 3.93 -2.69
N PHE A 47 -10.88 2.61 -2.74
CA PHE A 47 -11.68 1.74 -3.56
C PHE A 47 -12.64 0.95 -2.67
N LYS A 48 -13.93 0.96 -3.00
CA LYS A 48 -14.93 0.21 -2.25
C LYS A 48 -15.44 -0.94 -3.10
N ARG A 49 -15.43 -2.14 -2.54
CA ARG A 49 -15.90 -3.36 -3.20
C ARG A 49 -16.37 -4.34 -2.15
N ASP A 50 -17.48 -5.04 -2.42
CA ASP A 50 -17.98 -6.14 -1.58
C ASP A 50 -18.09 -5.78 -0.09
N ASN A 51 -18.54 -4.54 0.18
CA ASN A 51 -18.70 -3.95 1.51
C ASN A 51 -17.38 -3.68 2.28
N GLU A 52 -16.24 -3.83 1.63
CA GLU A 52 -14.92 -3.48 2.13
C GLU A 52 -14.41 -2.18 1.49
N THR A 53 -13.50 -1.49 2.19
CA THR A 53 -12.81 -0.30 1.69
C THR A 53 -11.32 -0.54 1.70
N TYR A 54 -10.72 -0.42 0.52
CA TYR A 54 -9.29 -0.57 0.29
C TYR A 54 -8.65 0.79 0.07
N LEU A 55 -7.39 0.92 0.47
CA LEU A 55 -6.55 2.06 0.13
C LEU A 55 -5.70 1.68 -1.09
N ILE A 56 -5.66 2.57 -2.08
CA ILE A 56 -4.73 2.46 -3.20
C ILE A 56 -3.56 3.38 -2.88
N LEU A 57 -2.38 2.79 -2.78
CA LEU A 57 -1.12 3.47 -2.49
C LEU A 57 -0.11 3.17 -3.58
N ASN A 58 0.74 4.15 -3.90
CA ASN A 58 1.98 3.85 -4.61
C ASN A 58 2.97 3.25 -3.61
N GLU A 59 3.92 2.45 -4.10
CA GLU A 59 4.94 1.86 -3.23
C GLU A 59 5.74 2.91 -2.46
N GLU A 60 6.01 4.06 -3.09
CA GLU A 60 6.73 5.19 -2.47
C GLU A 60 5.99 5.85 -1.29
N ASP A 61 4.68 5.63 -1.17
CA ASP A 61 3.87 6.13 -0.06
C ASP A 61 3.94 5.20 1.18
N ILE A 62 4.47 3.98 1.02
CA ILE A 62 4.60 3.01 2.11
C ILE A 62 5.77 3.41 3.01
N LEU A 63 5.49 3.62 4.29
CA LEU A 63 6.48 4.15 5.24
C LEU A 63 7.47 3.09 5.70
N ALA A 64 7.01 1.85 5.87
CA ALA A 64 7.81 0.71 6.30
C ALA A 64 7.05 -0.60 6.11
N VAL A 65 7.78 -1.71 5.97
CA VAL A 65 7.28 -3.08 6.18
C VAL A 65 7.48 -3.44 7.66
N ILE A 66 6.45 -3.97 8.30
CA ILE A 66 6.40 -4.28 9.74
C ILE A 66 6.35 -5.81 9.88
N GLU A 67 7.35 -6.39 10.55
CA GLU A 67 7.43 -7.84 10.84
C GLU A 67 6.43 -8.30 11.90
#